data_AF-A0AA88W1T8-F1
#
_entry.id   AF-A0AA88W1T8-F1
#
_cell.length_a   1.000
_cell.length_b   1.000
_cell.length_c   1.000
_cell.angle_alpha   90.00
_cell.angle_beta   90.00
_cell.angle_gamma   90.00
#
_symmetry.space_group_name_H-M   'P 1'
#
loop_
_entity.id
_entity.type
_entity.pdbx_description
1 polymer ?
#
loop_
_entity_poly.entity_id
_entity_poly.type
_entity_poly.pdbx_seq_one_letter_code
_entity_poly.pdbx_strand_id
1 'polypeptide(L)'
;MQKERALSHYENKNGQRRLINAISSRAEDKFACEQAGPQESALRDEDIVGHLNGMTVQQALEENKLFIVDCHDIYLPFLDQINALYGHKGYATRTIFFLTPLGSLKPIAIELTLPPAGPSSRSKRVVTPPVDATGNWMWLLAKAHVCSNDAGVHRLVNHWLRTHACLEPFKLAAHRQLSAMHPVYKLLDPHMRYTLVINALASQSLINADGVIASRFTPGRYCMEMSSAAYKILAIRLREPSC
;
A
#
# COMPACT_ATOMS: atom_id res chain seq x y z
N MET A 1 -5.04 -26.57 1.67
CA MET A 1 -3.69 -25.95 1.66
C MET A 1 -3.80 -24.58 2.29
N GLN A 2 -3.36 -24.45 3.55
CA GLN A 2 -3.45 -23.23 4.35
C GLN A 2 -2.58 -22.14 3.71
N LYS A 3 -3.21 -21.07 3.23
CA LYS A 3 -2.52 -19.81 2.94
C LYS A 3 -2.35 -19.10 4.27
N GLU A 4 -1.11 -18.95 4.75
CA GLU A 4 -0.82 -17.96 5.80
C GLU A 4 -1.30 -16.59 5.29
N ARG A 5 -2.35 -16.07 5.92
CA ARG A 5 -2.87 -14.72 5.73
C ARG A 5 -2.06 -13.82 6.67
N ALA A 6 -1.35 -12.80 6.18
CA ALA A 6 -0.77 -11.85 7.12
C ALA A 6 -1.83 -10.87 7.59
N LEU A 7 -1.69 -10.53 8.87
CA LEU A 7 -2.66 -9.81 9.65
C LEU A 7 -2.11 -8.40 9.82
N SER A 8 -2.88 -7.38 9.45
CA SER A 8 -2.54 -6.01 9.82
C SER A 8 -2.99 -5.76 11.26
N HIS A 9 -2.17 -5.03 12.03
CA HIS A 9 -2.50 -4.71 13.41
C HIS A 9 -3.21 -3.37 13.49
N TYR A 10 -4.44 -3.40 13.96
CA TYR A 10 -5.14 -2.23 14.47
C TYR A 10 -5.01 -2.25 16.00
N GLU A 11 -4.43 -1.20 16.59
CA GLU A 11 -4.40 -0.99 18.04
C GLU A 11 -5.43 0.10 18.39
N ASN A 12 -6.43 -0.26 19.20
CA ASN A 12 -7.37 0.71 19.77
C ASN A 12 -6.88 1.20 21.15
N LYS A 13 -7.57 2.21 21.72
CA LYS A 13 -7.26 2.87 23.00
C LYS A 13 -7.03 1.95 24.22
N ASN A 14 -7.32 0.66 24.12
CA ASN A 14 -7.15 -0.33 25.19
C ASN A 14 -5.91 -1.23 24.99
N GLY A 15 -5.01 -0.91 24.06
CA GLY A 15 -3.76 -1.65 23.85
C GLY A 15 -3.94 -3.08 23.31
N GLN A 16 -5.13 -3.41 22.79
CA GLN A 16 -5.41 -4.72 22.21
C GLN A 16 -5.07 -4.70 20.71
N ARG A 17 -4.00 -5.41 20.33
CA ARG A 17 -3.70 -5.77 18.95
C ARG A 17 -4.84 -6.59 18.37
N ARG A 18 -5.61 -6.05 17.43
CA ARG A 18 -6.68 -6.78 16.74
C ARG A 18 -6.40 -6.91 15.25
N LEU A 19 -6.73 -8.08 14.73
CA LEU A 19 -6.35 -8.56 13.41
C LEU A 19 -7.37 -8.07 12.38
N ILE A 20 -6.93 -7.25 11.42
CA ILE A 20 -7.75 -6.90 10.25
C ILE A 20 -7.11 -7.52 9.01
N ASN A 21 -7.93 -8.16 8.17
CA ASN A 21 -7.46 -8.87 6.98
C ASN A 21 -7.05 -7.86 5.88
N ALA A 22 -5.83 -7.93 5.36
CA ALA A 22 -5.42 -7.06 4.25
C ALA A 22 -6.06 -7.49 2.92
N ILE A 23 -6.53 -6.54 2.11
CA ILE A 23 -7.12 -6.80 0.77
C ILE A 23 -6.06 -6.74 -0.33
N SER A 24 -5.01 -5.94 -0.12
CA SER A 24 -3.94 -5.80 -1.12
C SER A 24 -3.10 -7.08 -1.17
N SER A 25 -2.92 -7.61 -2.39
CA SER A 25 -2.32 -8.92 -2.64
C SER A 25 -0.85 -9.12 -2.22
N ARG A 26 -0.20 -8.17 -1.54
CA ARG A 26 1.12 -8.35 -0.87
C ARG A 26 1.68 -7.09 -0.21
N ALA A 27 0.91 -6.08 0.19
CA ALA A 27 1.47 -4.90 0.89
C ALA A 27 1.69 -5.17 2.40
N GLU A 28 2.27 -6.32 2.75
CA GLU A 28 2.41 -6.81 4.14
C GLU A 28 3.77 -6.49 4.77
N ASP A 29 4.60 -5.70 4.09
CA ASP A 29 5.89 -5.31 4.62
C ASP A 29 5.68 -4.00 5.42
N LYS A 30 5.80 -4.08 6.75
CA LYS A 30 5.66 -2.93 7.66
C LYS A 30 6.72 -1.87 7.33
N PHE A 31 6.30 -0.66 6.99
CA PHE A 31 7.18 0.51 6.92
C PHE A 31 7.35 1.08 8.33
N ALA A 32 8.39 0.64 9.05
CA ALA A 32 8.76 1.29 10.30
C ALA A 32 9.62 2.53 10.00
N CYS A 33 9.03 3.72 10.10
CA CYS A 33 9.76 4.98 10.15
C CYS A 33 9.90 5.40 11.62
N GLU A 34 11.12 5.38 12.16
CA GLU A 34 11.43 5.71 13.57
C GLU A 34 11.19 7.19 13.94
N GLN A 35 10.79 8.05 12.98
CA GLN A 35 10.68 9.51 13.18
C GLN A 35 9.27 10.10 13.09
N ALA A 36 8.22 9.29 12.85
CA ALA A 36 6.84 9.79 12.86
C ALA A 36 6.23 9.64 14.26
N GLY A 37 5.54 10.67 14.76
CA GLY A 37 4.85 10.68 16.07
C GLY A 37 3.79 9.56 16.25
N PRO A 38 2.97 9.57 17.32
CA PRO A 38 2.14 8.43 17.69
C PRO A 38 1.38 7.81 16.50
N GLN A 39 1.77 6.59 16.13
CA GLN A 39 1.27 5.89 14.94
C GLN A 39 -0.17 5.38 15.11
N GLU A 40 -0.75 5.51 16.30
CA GLU A 40 -2.10 5.05 16.62
C GLU A 40 -3.15 5.64 15.67
N SER A 41 -3.92 4.78 15.02
CA SER A 41 -4.99 5.20 14.12
C SER A 41 -6.03 6.05 14.85
N ALA A 42 -6.59 7.04 14.17
CA ALA A 42 -7.71 7.84 14.66
C ALA A 42 -9.06 7.13 14.53
N LEU A 43 -9.11 5.98 13.85
CA LEU A 43 -10.32 5.15 13.74
C LEU A 43 -10.79 4.70 15.13
N ARG A 44 -12.10 4.68 15.32
CA ARG A 44 -12.76 4.20 16.53
C ARG A 44 -13.89 3.24 16.16
N ASP A 45 -14.23 2.37 17.10
CA ASP A 45 -15.33 1.43 16.95
C ASP A 45 -16.66 2.17 16.63
N GLU A 46 -16.85 3.34 17.24
CA GLU A 46 -17.99 4.26 17.02
C GLU A 46 -18.13 4.71 15.56
N ASP A 47 -17.01 4.87 14.84
CA ASP A 47 -17.02 5.34 13.45
C ASP A 47 -17.56 4.27 12.49
N ILE A 48 -17.41 2.99 12.83
CA ILE A 48 -17.71 1.88 11.92
C ILE A 48 -18.93 1.05 12.31
N VAL A 49 -19.34 1.05 13.59
CA VAL A 49 -20.41 0.17 14.10
C VAL A 49 -21.73 0.33 13.33
N GLY A 50 -22.07 1.55 12.92
CA GLY A 50 -23.27 1.85 12.12
C GLY A 50 -23.26 1.24 10.70
N HIS A 51 -22.11 0.73 10.24
CA HIS A 51 -21.93 0.18 8.90
C HIS A 51 -21.75 -1.34 8.87
N LEU A 52 -21.91 -2.03 10.01
CA LEU A 52 -21.68 -3.48 10.16
C LEU A 52 -22.96 -4.34 10.11
N ASN A 53 -24.04 -3.83 9.54
CA ASN A 53 -25.33 -4.54 9.44
C ASN A 53 -25.84 -5.11 10.78
N GLY A 54 -25.72 -4.33 11.86
CA GLY A 54 -26.17 -4.73 13.20
C GLY A 54 -25.18 -5.59 13.99
N MET A 55 -24.03 -5.96 13.40
CA MET A 55 -22.95 -6.64 14.14
C MET A 55 -22.17 -5.65 15.01
N THR A 56 -21.63 -6.13 16.11
CA THR A 56 -20.59 -5.43 16.85
C THR A 56 -19.25 -5.50 16.10
N VAL A 57 -18.35 -4.57 16.39
CA VAL A 57 -16.97 -4.60 15.84
C VAL A 57 -16.27 -5.91 16.18
N GLN A 58 -16.44 -6.40 17.41
CA GLN A 58 -15.85 -7.65 17.87
C GLN A 58 -16.34 -8.86 17.06
N GLN A 59 -17.65 -8.98 16.86
CA GLN A 59 -18.22 -10.05 16.02
C GLN A 59 -17.71 -9.97 14.58
N ALA A 60 -17.63 -8.77 14.00
CA ALA A 60 -17.13 -8.59 12.64
C ALA A 60 -15.65 -8.99 12.50
N LEU A 61 -14.84 -8.82 13.55
CA LEU A 61 -13.46 -9.30 13.61
C LEU A 61 -13.38 -10.83 13.73
N GLU A 62 -14.12 -11.40 14.68
CA GLU A 62 -14.18 -12.85 14.92
C GLU A 62 -14.64 -13.62 13.68
N GLU A 63 -15.63 -13.07 12.97
CA GLU A 63 -16.14 -13.64 11.72
C GLU A 63 -15.31 -13.27 10.48
N ASN A 64 -14.15 -12.62 10.64
CA ASN A 64 -13.25 -12.23 9.54
C ASN A 64 -13.93 -11.35 8.46
N LYS A 65 -14.84 -10.48 8.86
CA LYS A 65 -15.59 -9.59 7.96
C LYS A 65 -15.00 -8.21 7.80
N LEU A 66 -13.98 -7.84 8.58
CA LEU A 66 -13.28 -6.57 8.45
C LEU A 66 -11.98 -6.73 7.69
N PHE A 67 -11.77 -5.78 6.78
CA PHE A 67 -10.65 -5.79 5.86
C PHE A 67 -10.03 -4.40 5.71
N ILE A 68 -8.75 -4.33 5.36
CA ILE A 68 -8.01 -3.07 5.24
C ILE A 68 -7.26 -2.95 3.91
N VAL A 69 -7.19 -1.72 3.40
CA VAL A 69 -6.17 -1.26 2.46
C VAL A 69 -5.38 -0.17 3.16
N ASP A 70 -4.10 -0.46 3.44
CA ASP A 70 -3.23 0.43 4.19
C ASP A 70 -2.13 1.00 3.27
N CYS A 71 -2.25 2.28 2.94
CA CYS A 71 -1.21 3.05 2.25
C CYS A 71 -0.54 4.06 3.19
N HIS A 72 -0.88 4.04 4.48
CA HIS A 72 -0.48 5.05 5.44
C HIS A 72 1.03 5.10 5.58
N ASP A 73 1.65 3.97 5.92
CA ASP A 73 3.08 3.93 6.23
C ASP A 73 3.97 4.12 4.99
N ILE A 74 3.45 3.80 3.80
CA ILE A 74 4.15 4.04 2.53
C ILE A 74 4.22 5.54 2.21
N TYR A 75 3.12 6.27 2.43
CA TYR A 75 3.01 7.68 2.05
C TYR A 75 3.48 8.64 3.14
N LEU A 76 3.18 8.34 4.41
CA LEU A 76 3.39 9.27 5.53
C LEU A 76 4.81 9.87 5.58
N PRO A 77 5.90 9.10 5.38
CA PRO A 77 7.26 9.64 5.43
C PRO A 77 7.57 10.69 4.35
N PHE A 78 6.80 10.71 3.25
CA PHE A 78 7.04 11.57 2.09
C PHE A 78 6.07 12.75 2.00
N LEU A 79 5.03 12.79 2.84
CA LEU A 79 3.92 13.73 2.66
C LEU A 79 4.31 15.19 2.83
N ASP A 80 5.19 15.54 3.76
CA ASP A 80 5.64 16.93 3.93
C ASP A 80 6.33 17.43 2.65
N GLN A 81 7.20 16.60 2.09
CA GLN A 81 7.93 16.90 0.86
C GLN A 81 7.01 16.95 -0.36
N ILE A 82 6.07 16.01 -0.48
CA ILE A 82 5.07 15.96 -1.56
C ILE A 82 4.17 17.19 -1.50
N ASN A 83 3.66 17.53 -0.31
CA ASN A 83 2.72 18.64 -0.12
C ASN A 83 3.39 20.01 -0.26
N ALA A 84 4.71 20.09 -0.14
CA ALA A 84 5.49 21.28 -0.46
C ALA A 84 5.65 21.55 -1.97
N LEU A 85 5.39 20.55 -2.84
CA LEU A 85 5.42 20.76 -4.29
C LEU A 85 4.23 21.61 -4.75
N TYR A 86 4.50 22.54 -5.66
CA TYR A 86 3.47 23.41 -6.23
C TYR A 86 2.38 22.58 -6.94
N GLY A 87 1.12 22.77 -6.55
CA GLY A 87 -0.02 22.04 -7.13
C GLY A 87 -0.23 20.62 -6.59
N HIS A 88 0.62 20.13 -5.68
CA HIS A 88 0.46 18.80 -5.07
C HIS A 88 -0.15 18.90 -3.68
N LYS A 89 -1.15 18.06 -3.41
CA LYS A 89 -1.71 17.82 -2.08
C LYS A 89 -2.10 16.34 -1.95
N GLY A 90 -1.71 15.72 -0.86
CA GLY A 90 -1.94 14.32 -0.57
C GLY A 90 -2.14 14.05 0.91
N TYR A 91 -2.74 12.90 1.18
CA TYR A 91 -2.87 12.30 2.50
C TYR A 91 -2.31 10.89 2.46
N ALA A 92 -1.89 10.40 3.62
CA ALA A 92 -1.66 8.99 3.88
C ALA A 92 -3.03 8.38 4.17
N THR A 93 -3.42 7.36 3.42
CA THR A 93 -4.76 6.79 3.55
C THR A 93 -4.76 5.38 4.13
N ARG A 94 -5.76 5.12 4.98
CA ARG A 94 -6.11 3.77 5.45
C ARG A 94 -7.61 3.58 5.26
N THR A 95 -8.00 2.51 4.57
CA THR A 95 -9.41 2.26 4.24
C THR A 95 -9.87 0.95 4.85
N ILE A 96 -10.98 0.99 5.57
CA ILE A 96 -11.64 -0.18 6.14
C ILE A 96 -12.81 -0.59 5.25
N PHE A 97 -12.88 -1.89 4.98
CA PHE A 97 -13.94 -2.54 4.24
C PHE A 97 -14.65 -3.57 5.11
N PHE A 98 -15.95 -3.72 4.91
CA PHE A 98 -16.78 -4.75 5.50
C PHE A 98 -17.25 -5.73 4.44
N LEU A 99 -17.09 -7.03 4.69
CA LEU A 99 -17.64 -8.10 3.87
C LEU A 99 -19.13 -8.26 4.17
N THR A 100 -19.94 -7.85 3.20
CA THR A 100 -21.39 -7.92 3.32
C THR A 100 -21.90 -9.37 3.23
N PRO A 101 -23.11 -9.67 3.73
CA PRO A 101 -23.74 -10.99 3.54
C PRO A 101 -23.91 -11.40 2.06
N LEU A 102 -23.90 -10.43 1.15
CA LEU A 102 -23.94 -10.67 -0.31
C LEU A 102 -22.57 -11.07 -0.89
N GLY A 103 -21.52 -11.17 -0.06
CA GLY A 103 -20.17 -11.53 -0.49
C GLY A 103 -19.36 -10.38 -1.11
N SER A 104 -19.85 -9.14 -1.06
CA SER A 104 -19.14 -7.97 -1.59
C SER A 104 -18.43 -7.18 -0.49
N LEU A 105 -17.26 -6.60 -0.81
CA LEU A 105 -16.54 -5.69 0.07
C LEU A 105 -17.09 -4.27 -0.07
N LYS A 106 -17.60 -3.73 1.03
CA LYS A 106 -18.12 -2.36 1.11
C LYS A 106 -17.13 -1.48 1.87
N PRO A 107 -16.63 -0.36 1.32
CA PRO A 107 -15.84 0.59 2.09
C PRO A 107 -16.72 1.26 3.16
N ILE A 108 -16.25 1.26 4.42
CA ILE A 108 -17.00 1.72 5.59
C ILE A 108 -16.31 2.83 6.38
N ALA A 109 -15.00 3.03 6.21
CA ALA A 109 -14.28 4.17 6.75
C ALA A 109 -13.00 4.43 5.97
N ILE A 110 -12.61 5.71 5.88
CA ILE A 110 -11.33 6.16 5.33
C ILE A 110 -10.69 7.09 6.35
N GLU A 111 -9.50 6.72 6.82
CA GLU A 111 -8.62 7.60 7.58
C GLU A 111 -7.70 8.35 6.61
N LEU A 112 -7.69 9.69 6.75
CA LEU A 112 -6.81 10.61 6.05
C LEU A 112 -5.82 11.20 7.07
N THR A 113 -4.53 10.94 6.87
CA THR A 113 -3.46 11.39 7.77
C THR A 113 -2.52 12.34 7.06
N LEU A 114 -2.13 13.40 7.77
CA LEU A 114 -1.02 14.30 7.45
C LEU A 114 0.10 14.12 8.49
N PRO A 115 1.34 14.50 8.17
CA PRO A 115 2.39 14.64 9.17
C PRO A 115 1.98 15.66 10.26
N PRO A 116 2.42 15.48 11.52
CA PRO A 116 2.11 16.43 12.58
C PRO A 116 2.76 17.79 12.31
N ALA A 117 1.95 18.86 12.17
CA ALA A 117 2.45 20.23 11.98
C ALA A 117 2.74 20.99 13.30
N GLY A 118 2.65 20.30 14.45
CA GLY A 118 2.85 20.87 15.79
C GLY A 118 1.97 20.18 16.87
N PRO A 119 2.13 20.54 18.15
CA PRO A 119 1.49 19.83 19.28
C PRO A 119 -0.04 19.85 19.27
N SER A 120 -0.66 20.82 18.59
CA SER A 120 -2.11 21.05 18.58
C SER A 120 -2.78 20.83 17.22
N SER A 121 -2.03 20.41 16.19
CA SER A 121 -2.59 20.22 14.85
C SER A 121 -3.33 18.90 14.74
N ARG A 122 -4.61 18.94 14.31
CA ARG A 122 -5.40 17.74 14.03
C ARG A 122 -4.91 17.10 12.74
N SER A 123 -3.90 16.24 12.85
CA SER A 123 -3.22 15.60 11.72
C SER A 123 -3.99 14.42 11.11
N LYS A 124 -5.01 13.89 11.80
CA LYS A 124 -5.80 12.72 11.38
C LYS A 124 -7.29 13.04 11.30
N ARG A 125 -7.95 12.56 10.25
CA ARG A 125 -9.39 12.67 10.04
C ARG A 125 -9.96 11.35 9.53
N VAL A 126 -11.04 10.89 10.16
CA VAL A 126 -11.84 9.76 9.68
C VAL A 126 -13.03 10.30 8.91
N VAL A 127 -13.31 9.71 7.75
CA VAL A 127 -14.48 9.98 6.92
C VAL A 127 -15.22 8.65 6.74
N THR A 128 -16.54 8.67 6.90
CA THR A 128 -17.40 7.49 6.78
C THR A 128 -18.46 7.72 5.69
N PRO A 129 -19.08 6.66 5.16
CA PRO A 129 -20.21 6.79 4.24
C PRO A 129 -21.28 7.71 4.83
N PRO A 130 -21.70 8.76 4.09
CA PRO A 130 -22.50 9.84 4.64
C PRO A 130 -23.99 9.49 4.66
N VAL A 131 -24.73 10.25 5.47
CA VAL A 131 -26.19 10.20 5.53
C VAL A 131 -26.81 11.37 4.75
N ASP A 132 -26.04 12.41 4.46
CA ASP A 132 -26.47 13.67 3.83
C ASP A 132 -25.67 14.02 2.56
N ALA A 133 -26.16 15.02 1.81
CA ALA A 133 -25.59 15.41 0.53
C ALA A 133 -24.17 16.04 0.64
N THR A 134 -23.91 16.85 1.69
CA THR A 134 -22.60 17.47 1.90
C THR A 134 -21.55 16.41 2.28
N GLY A 135 -21.91 15.44 3.11
CA GLY A 135 -21.05 14.31 3.43
C GLY A 135 -20.67 13.49 2.19
N ASN A 136 -21.54 13.43 1.18
CA ASN A 136 -21.27 12.70 -0.08
C ASN A 136 -20.04 13.23 -0.81
N TRP A 137 -19.85 14.55 -0.86
CA TRP A 137 -18.67 15.14 -1.48
C TRP A 137 -17.39 14.85 -0.69
N MET A 138 -17.44 14.93 0.65
CA MET A 138 -16.29 14.58 1.49
C MET A 138 -15.90 13.11 1.34
N TRP A 139 -16.88 12.21 1.30
CA TRP A 139 -16.65 10.78 1.08
C TRP A 139 -16.07 10.50 -0.31
N LEU A 140 -16.56 11.19 -1.35
CA LEU A 140 -16.03 11.04 -2.71
C LEU A 140 -14.57 11.54 -2.79
N LEU A 141 -14.25 12.67 -2.17
CA LEU A 141 -12.88 13.20 -2.11
C LEU A 141 -11.95 12.29 -1.31
N ALA A 142 -12.42 11.73 -0.20
CA ALA A 142 -11.65 10.75 0.57
C ALA A 142 -11.32 9.51 -0.28
N LYS A 143 -12.30 8.97 -1.01
CA LYS A 143 -12.08 7.88 -1.96
C LYS A 143 -11.10 8.26 -3.07
N ALA A 144 -11.14 9.49 -3.58
CA ALA A 144 -10.19 9.95 -4.58
C ALA A 144 -8.74 9.94 -4.06
N HIS A 145 -8.51 10.33 -2.81
CA HIS A 145 -7.19 10.21 -2.17
C HIS A 145 -6.75 8.75 -2.01
N VAL A 146 -7.66 7.85 -1.61
CA VAL A 146 -7.39 6.41 -1.55
C VAL A 146 -6.98 5.87 -2.91
N CYS A 147 -7.74 6.17 -3.96
CA CYS A 147 -7.42 5.74 -5.32
C CYS A 147 -6.07 6.31 -5.81
N SER A 148 -5.73 7.55 -5.45
CA SER A 148 -4.44 8.14 -5.80
C SER A 148 -3.28 7.43 -5.10
N ASN A 149 -3.41 7.15 -3.80
CA ASN A 149 -2.42 6.37 -3.06
C ASN A 149 -2.25 4.97 -3.64
N ASP A 150 -3.36 4.24 -3.84
CA ASP A 150 -3.33 2.88 -4.40
C ASP A 150 -2.70 2.85 -5.79
N ALA A 151 -3.02 3.81 -6.66
CA ALA A 151 -2.41 3.92 -7.98
C ALA A 151 -0.88 4.13 -7.90
N GLY A 152 -0.41 4.94 -6.94
CA GLY A 152 1.02 5.13 -6.70
C GLY A 152 1.70 3.86 -6.19
N VAL A 153 1.15 3.20 -5.16
CA VAL A 153 1.67 1.94 -4.64
C VAL A 153 1.69 0.86 -5.73
N HIS A 154 0.60 0.75 -6.50
CA HIS A 154 0.50 -0.18 -7.60
C HIS A 154 1.63 0.03 -8.60
N ARG A 155 1.84 1.26 -9.06
CA ARG A 155 2.81 1.53 -10.13
C ARG A 155 4.25 1.45 -9.65
N LEU A 156 4.56 2.01 -8.48
CA LEU A 156 5.93 2.13 -7.97
C LEU A 156 6.42 0.87 -7.28
N VAL A 157 5.54 0.17 -6.57
CA VAL A 157 5.92 -0.96 -5.70
C VAL A 157 5.48 -2.28 -6.32
N ASN A 158 4.18 -2.48 -6.54
CA ASN A 158 3.68 -3.78 -6.99
C ASN A 158 4.05 -4.11 -8.43
N HIS A 159 4.07 -3.09 -9.30
CA HIS A 159 4.43 -3.24 -10.70
C HIS A 159 5.92 -3.01 -10.90
N TRP A 160 6.41 -1.77 -10.82
CA TRP A 160 7.81 -1.47 -11.11
C TRP A 160 8.78 -2.27 -10.23
N LEU A 161 8.73 -2.10 -8.91
CA LEU A 161 9.73 -2.70 -8.03
C LEU A 161 9.66 -4.24 -8.05
N ARG A 162 8.48 -4.79 -7.75
CA ARG A 162 8.31 -6.23 -7.48
C ARG A 162 8.32 -7.12 -8.73
N THR A 163 8.11 -6.56 -9.92
CA THR A 163 8.23 -7.32 -11.17
C THR A 163 9.43 -6.88 -11.98
N HIS A 164 9.45 -5.62 -12.45
CA HIS A 164 10.47 -5.14 -13.37
C HIS A 164 11.86 -5.09 -12.73
N ALA A 165 12.01 -4.31 -11.66
CA ALA A 165 13.31 -4.07 -11.03
C ALA A 165 13.86 -5.33 -10.35
N CYS A 166 13.00 -6.12 -9.69
CA CYS A 166 13.43 -7.35 -9.03
C CYS A 166 13.84 -8.47 -9.99
N LEU A 167 13.24 -8.57 -11.18
CA LEU A 167 13.54 -9.66 -12.12
C LEU A 167 14.87 -9.44 -12.87
N GLU A 168 15.25 -8.19 -13.08
CA GLU A 168 16.44 -7.82 -13.85
C GLU A 168 17.76 -8.41 -13.31
N PRO A 169 18.06 -8.35 -12.00
CA PRO A 169 19.23 -9.02 -11.43
C PRO A 169 19.27 -10.54 -11.69
N PHE A 170 18.13 -11.23 -11.63
CA PHE A 170 18.06 -12.67 -11.93
C PHE A 170 18.38 -12.97 -13.39
N LYS A 171 17.91 -12.12 -14.31
CA LYS A 171 18.23 -12.25 -15.75
C LYS A 171 19.72 -12.07 -15.99
N LEU A 172 20.33 -11.05 -15.41
CA LEU A 172 21.77 -10.79 -15.51
C LEU A 172 22.59 -11.94 -14.92
N ALA A 173 22.23 -12.43 -13.74
CA ALA A 173 22.91 -13.55 -13.09
C ALA A 173 22.80 -14.83 -13.92
N ALA A 174 21.60 -15.18 -14.42
CA ALA A 174 21.39 -16.36 -15.25
C ALA A 174 22.24 -16.32 -16.53
N HIS A 175 22.29 -15.17 -17.22
CA HIS A 175 23.11 -15.00 -18.43
C HIS A 175 24.61 -15.01 -18.17
N ARG A 176 25.06 -14.53 -17.00
CA ARG A 176 26.49 -14.46 -16.66
C ARG A 176 27.04 -15.76 -16.06
N GLN A 177 26.20 -16.56 -15.40
CA GLN A 177 26.64 -17.67 -14.56
C GLN A 177 26.16 -19.04 -15.04
N LEU A 178 25.18 -19.11 -15.95
CA LEU A 178 24.67 -20.36 -16.49
C LEU A 178 24.96 -20.45 -17.99
N SER A 179 25.52 -21.58 -18.43
CA SER A 179 25.65 -21.89 -19.85
C SER A 179 24.27 -21.94 -20.53
N ALA A 180 24.19 -21.57 -21.81
CA ALA A 180 22.99 -21.73 -22.62
C ALA A 180 22.47 -23.18 -22.67
N MET A 181 23.34 -24.16 -22.38
CA MET A 181 22.98 -25.57 -22.29
C MET A 181 22.48 -26.00 -20.91
N HIS A 182 22.67 -25.18 -19.87
CA HIS A 182 22.30 -25.50 -18.50
C HIS A 182 20.77 -25.65 -18.37
N PRO A 183 20.24 -26.72 -17.75
CA PRO A 183 18.80 -26.96 -17.70
C PRO A 183 18.02 -25.84 -17.00
N VAL A 184 18.57 -25.26 -15.92
CA VAL A 184 17.95 -24.11 -15.24
C VAL A 184 17.93 -22.86 -16.14
N TYR A 185 18.95 -22.64 -16.97
CA TYR A 185 18.94 -21.51 -17.90
C TYR A 185 17.82 -21.70 -18.94
N LYS A 186 17.72 -22.89 -19.54
CA LYS A 186 16.65 -23.22 -20.50
C LYS A 186 15.25 -23.06 -19.90
N LEU A 187 15.09 -23.38 -18.62
CA LEU A 187 13.84 -23.17 -17.90
C LEU A 187 13.52 -21.68 -17.70
N LEU A 188 14.49 -20.88 -17.28
CA LEU A 188 14.28 -19.47 -16.92
C LEU A 188 14.21 -18.51 -18.12
N ASP A 189 14.96 -18.78 -19.19
CA ASP A 189 15.14 -17.85 -20.30
C ASP A 189 13.84 -17.37 -20.95
N PRO A 190 12.82 -18.25 -21.22
CA PRO A 190 11.53 -17.82 -21.78
C PRO A 190 10.75 -16.86 -20.87
N HIS A 191 10.91 -16.97 -19.55
CA HIS A 191 10.18 -16.16 -18.56
C HIS A 191 10.78 -14.77 -18.33
N MET A 192 11.99 -14.54 -18.83
CA MET A 192 12.72 -13.26 -18.69
C MET A 192 12.92 -12.58 -20.05
N ARG A 193 12.14 -13.01 -21.06
CA ARG A 193 12.19 -12.43 -22.40
C ARG A 193 11.80 -10.95 -22.33
N TYR A 194 12.59 -10.11 -22.98
CA TYR A 194 12.40 -8.65 -23.06
C TYR A 194 12.55 -7.85 -21.76
N THR A 195 12.79 -8.47 -20.59
CA THR A 195 12.92 -7.75 -19.31
C THR A 195 13.96 -6.62 -19.35
N LEU A 196 15.17 -6.88 -19.85
CA LEU A 196 16.22 -5.85 -19.94
C LEU A 196 15.85 -4.71 -20.90
N VAL A 197 15.22 -5.04 -22.03
CA VAL A 197 14.85 -4.04 -23.05
C VAL A 197 13.76 -3.11 -22.51
N ILE A 198 12.71 -3.66 -21.89
CA ILE A 198 11.63 -2.82 -21.36
C ILE A 198 12.08 -1.99 -20.15
N ASN A 199 12.96 -2.53 -19.30
CA ASN A 199 13.51 -1.78 -18.15
C ASN A 199 14.43 -0.64 -18.61
N ALA A 200 15.23 -0.86 -19.66
CA ALA A 200 16.05 0.20 -20.26
C ALA A 200 15.18 1.33 -20.85
N LEU A 201 14.11 0.99 -21.57
CA LEU A 201 13.16 1.99 -22.10
C LEU A 201 12.41 2.73 -20.99
N ALA A 202 12.01 2.03 -19.93
CA ALA A 202 11.41 2.64 -18.76
C ALA A 202 12.37 3.63 -18.09
N SER A 203 13.66 3.27 -17.98
CA SER A 203 14.70 4.15 -17.43
C SER A 203 14.92 5.42 -18.25
N GLN A 204 14.61 5.39 -19.55
CA GLN A 204 14.78 6.55 -20.44
C GLN A 204 13.58 7.48 -20.49
N SER A 205 12.36 6.97 -20.36
CA SER A 205 11.13 7.76 -20.60
C SER A 205 10.06 7.70 -19.50
N LEU A 206 10.10 6.68 -18.65
CA LEU A 206 9.04 6.41 -17.68
C LEU A 206 9.43 6.86 -16.27
N ILE A 207 10.57 6.37 -15.76
CA ILE A 207 11.03 6.56 -14.37
C ILE A 207 12.20 7.54 -14.23
N ASN A 208 12.67 8.13 -15.33
CA ASN A 208 13.67 9.20 -15.31
C ASN A 208 13.13 10.46 -14.62
N ALA A 209 14.04 11.37 -14.28
CA ALA A 209 13.68 12.73 -13.89
C ALA A 209 12.79 13.36 -14.97
N ASP A 210 11.67 13.96 -14.54
CA ASP A 210 10.63 14.54 -15.39
C ASP A 210 9.95 13.56 -16.38
N GLY A 211 10.15 12.25 -16.18
CA GLY A 211 9.47 11.20 -16.93
C GLY A 211 7.96 11.13 -16.66
N VAL A 212 7.30 10.20 -17.34
CA VAL A 212 5.83 10.05 -17.23
C VAL A 212 5.37 9.76 -15.80
N ILE A 213 6.10 8.95 -15.02
CA ILE A 213 5.71 8.65 -13.64
C ILE A 213 5.86 9.86 -12.73
N ALA A 214 6.99 10.57 -12.81
CA ALA A 214 7.24 11.75 -11.99
C ALA A 214 6.26 12.90 -12.28
N SER A 215 5.78 13.02 -13.52
CA SER A 215 4.87 14.10 -13.95
C SER A 215 3.38 13.80 -13.73
N ARG A 216 2.97 12.53 -13.59
CA ARG A 216 1.55 12.14 -13.55
C ARG A 216 1.08 11.58 -12.21
N PHE A 217 1.99 11.18 -11.32
CA PHE A 217 1.63 10.59 -10.02
C PHE A 217 1.84 11.58 -8.88
N THR A 218 0.99 11.47 -7.85
CA THR A 218 1.00 12.40 -6.70
C THR A 218 2.36 12.57 -6.02
N PRO A 219 3.22 11.54 -5.87
CA PRO A 219 4.54 11.74 -5.26
C PRO A 219 5.51 12.61 -6.06
N GLY A 220 5.21 12.90 -7.33
CA GLY A 220 6.05 13.76 -8.15
C GLY A 220 7.48 13.23 -8.29
N ARG A 221 8.46 14.10 -8.07
CA ARG A 221 9.90 13.75 -8.10
C ARG A 221 10.33 12.71 -7.05
N TYR A 222 9.52 12.45 -6.01
CA TYR A 222 9.83 11.49 -4.95
C TYR A 222 9.41 10.04 -5.30
N CYS A 223 8.82 9.80 -6.47
CA CYS A 223 8.35 8.47 -6.89
C CYS A 223 9.41 7.36 -6.76
N MET A 224 10.61 7.58 -7.28
CA MET A 224 11.67 6.56 -7.24
C MET A 224 12.31 6.41 -5.85
N GLU A 225 12.28 7.46 -5.03
CA GLU A 225 12.71 7.40 -3.64
C GLU A 225 11.75 6.54 -2.81
N MET A 226 10.43 6.70 -3.01
CA MET A 226 9.42 5.84 -2.40
C MET A 226 9.60 4.36 -2.80
N SER A 227 9.88 4.10 -4.08
CA SER A 227 10.16 2.73 -4.56
C SER A 227 11.40 2.14 -3.89
N SER A 228 12.47 2.93 -3.74
CA SER A 228 13.68 2.53 -3.02
C SER A 228 13.43 2.26 -1.53
N ALA A 229 12.63 3.10 -0.87
CA ALA A 229 12.24 2.87 0.52
C ALA A 229 11.43 1.57 0.68
N ALA A 230 10.53 1.27 -0.27
CA ALA A 230 9.79 0.00 -0.31
C ALA A 230 10.70 -1.22 -0.54
N TYR A 231 11.82 -1.04 -1.23
CA TYR A 231 12.77 -2.13 -1.42
C TYR A 231 13.45 -2.57 -0.12
N LYS A 232 13.68 -1.66 0.84
CA LYS A 232 14.32 -1.98 2.13
C LYS A 232 13.55 -3.00 2.96
N ILE A 233 12.24 -3.06 2.76
CA ILE A 233 11.35 -3.96 3.50
C ILE A 233 10.92 -5.16 2.65
N LEU A 234 11.35 -5.24 1.39
CA LEU A 234 11.03 -6.34 0.50
C LEU A 234 11.80 -7.60 0.94
N ALA A 235 11.07 -8.58 1.46
CA ALA A 235 11.66 -9.88 1.81
C ALA A 235 11.47 -10.90 0.67
N ILE A 236 12.58 -11.43 0.14
CA ILE A 236 12.54 -12.67 -0.65
C ILE A 236 12.48 -13.83 0.34
N ARG A 237 11.27 -14.32 0.63
CA ARG A 237 11.12 -15.54 1.42
C ARG A 237 11.54 -16.74 0.58
N LEU A 238 12.78 -17.20 0.77
CA LEU A 238 13.14 -18.55 0.41
C LEU A 238 12.41 -19.48 1.38
N ARG A 239 11.60 -20.39 0.86
CA ARG A 239 10.99 -21.43 1.69
C ARG A 239 12.14 -22.30 2.17
N GLU A 240 12.45 -22.25 3.46
CA GLU A 240 13.37 -23.20 4.09
C GLU A 240 12.93 -24.61 3.69
N PRO A 241 13.83 -25.46 3.17
CA PRO A 241 13.47 -26.84 2.87
C PRO A 241 13.02 -27.50 4.17
N SER A 242 11.82 -28.06 4.17
CA SER A 242 11.33 -28.92 5.23
C SER A 242 12.26 -30.14 5.27
N CYS A 243 13.14 -30.19 6.27
CA CYS A 243 13.93 -31.38 6.56
C CYS A 243 13.05 -32.43 7.24
#